data_AF-A0A1E1G863-F1
#
_entry.id   AF-A0A1E1G863-F1
#
_cell.length_a   1.000
_cell.length_b   1.000
_cell.length_c   1.000
_cell.angle_alpha   90.00
_cell.angle_beta   90.00
_cell.angle_gamma   90.00
#
_symmetry.space_group_name_H-M   'P 1'
#
loop_
_entity.id
_entity.type
_entity.pdbx_description
1 polymer ?
#
loop_
_entity_poly.entity_id
_entity_poly.type
_entity_poly.pdbx_seq_one_letter_code
_entity_poly.pdbx_strand_id
1 'polypeptide(L)'
;MKKTLITSTILLAATFTLAACSSNQSATKGNSEQPKTEQTEAKETKTTEKPASKKATSLNDFKKALEDNGFTIEHEQEKSFSLIQAEDGKGFTLPDGSSVEVYQYEKGNPYFASIKKDKKLLDQPVTIYGNFVVMIVNPTDSKDKILDSFKGFE
;
A
#
# COMPACT_ATOMS: atom_id res chain seq x y z
N MET A 1 -43.60 27.49 22.78
CA MET A 1 -42.69 28.03 23.82
C MET A 1 -41.42 27.20 23.84
N LYS A 2 -40.27 27.89 23.80
CA LYS A 2 -38.91 27.54 24.27
C LYS A 2 -38.24 26.26 23.73
N LYS A 3 -37.25 26.50 22.86
CA LYS A 3 -36.18 25.61 22.43
C LYS A 3 -35.17 25.40 23.56
N THR A 4 -34.58 24.22 23.66
CA THR A 4 -33.36 23.97 24.42
C THR A 4 -32.41 23.13 23.58
N LEU A 5 -31.31 23.76 23.14
CA LEU A 5 -30.16 23.09 22.55
C LEU A 5 -29.22 22.71 23.68
N ILE A 6 -28.87 21.44 23.78
CA ILE A 6 -27.90 20.94 24.76
C ILE A 6 -26.56 20.89 24.05
N THR A 7 -25.70 21.85 24.36
CA THR A 7 -24.31 21.92 23.91
C THR A 7 -23.45 21.07 24.85
N SER A 8 -22.96 19.93 24.38
CA SER A 8 -21.98 19.11 25.11
C SER A 8 -20.62 19.22 24.44
N THR A 9 -19.75 20.04 25.02
CA THR A 9 -18.30 20.04 24.78
C THR A 9 -17.68 18.89 25.57
N ILE A 10 -17.17 17.87 24.87
CA ILE A 10 -16.30 16.85 25.48
C ILE A 10 -14.85 17.24 25.19
N LEU A 11 -14.14 17.43 26.29
CA LEU A 11 -12.76 17.89 26.41
C LEU A 11 -11.80 16.80 25.90
N LEU A 12 -10.91 17.17 24.97
CA LEU A 12 -9.89 16.30 24.39
C LEU A 12 -8.69 16.19 25.36
N ALA A 13 -8.59 15.10 26.11
CA ALA A 13 -7.42 14.81 26.95
C ALA A 13 -6.41 13.95 26.16
N ALA A 14 -5.41 14.59 25.56
CA ALA A 14 -4.25 13.90 24.99
C ALA A 14 -3.21 13.68 26.09
N THR A 15 -3.06 12.45 26.56
CA THR A 15 -1.96 12.04 27.45
C THR A 15 -0.79 11.54 26.61
N PHE A 16 0.20 12.40 26.40
CA PHE A 16 1.51 11.99 25.89
C PHE A 16 2.37 11.49 27.05
N THR A 17 2.56 10.18 27.15
CA THR A 17 3.59 9.60 28.01
C THR A 17 4.80 9.23 27.16
N LEU A 18 5.80 10.11 27.11
CA LEU A 18 7.15 9.76 26.65
C LEU A 18 7.84 9.02 27.79
N ALA A 19 8.16 7.75 27.57
CA ALA A 19 9.01 6.98 28.47
C ALA A 19 10.49 7.11 28.06
N ALA A 20 11.27 7.68 28.98
CA ALA A 20 12.61 7.31 29.46
C ALA A 20 13.66 6.82 28.44
N CYS A 21 14.72 7.61 28.22
CA CYS A 21 16.04 7.50 28.86
C CYS A 21 16.97 6.43 28.25
N SER A 22 18.07 6.89 27.63
CA SER A 22 19.34 6.19 27.72
C SER A 22 20.43 7.20 28.10
N SER A 23 20.92 7.02 29.31
CA SER A 23 22.10 7.69 29.86
C SER A 23 23.35 7.16 29.17
N ASN A 24 24.28 8.02 28.79
CA ASN A 24 25.70 7.69 28.82
C ASN A 24 26.53 8.95 29.12
N GLN A 25 26.79 9.14 30.41
CA GLN A 25 27.87 9.97 30.92
C GLN A 25 29.01 9.03 31.28
N SER A 26 30.12 9.06 30.55
CA SER A 26 31.40 8.55 31.05
C SER A 26 32.55 9.33 30.45
N ALA A 27 33.52 9.62 31.30
CA ALA A 27 34.56 10.61 31.17
C ALA A 27 35.71 10.20 30.24
N THR A 28 36.32 11.22 29.64
CA THR A 28 37.62 11.21 28.95
C THR A 28 38.78 10.77 29.87
N LYS A 29 39.66 9.89 29.37
CA LYS A 29 41.14 9.92 29.55
C LYS A 29 41.83 8.79 28.77
N GLY A 30 42.96 9.12 28.11
CA GLY A 30 44.06 8.16 27.89
C GLY A 30 44.41 7.82 26.43
N ASN A 31 45.45 8.50 25.92
CA ASN A 31 46.20 8.28 24.68
C ASN A 31 46.73 6.84 24.49
N SER A 32 46.79 6.34 23.25
CA SER A 32 47.89 5.52 22.67
C SER A 32 47.62 5.14 21.20
N GLU A 33 48.70 5.05 20.43
CA GLU A 33 48.84 5.04 18.96
C GLU A 33 48.12 3.95 18.10
N GLN A 34 47.89 4.34 16.84
CA GLN A 34 47.46 3.65 15.59
C GLN A 34 48.25 2.37 15.19
N PRO A 35 47.97 1.67 14.05
CA PRO A 35 46.77 1.60 13.17
C PRO A 35 46.38 0.16 12.70
N LYS A 36 45.33 0.07 11.83
CA LYS A 36 44.79 -1.08 11.03
C LYS A 36 43.63 -1.80 11.73
N THR A 37 42.48 -2.06 11.11
CA THR A 37 42.21 -2.40 9.70
C THR A 37 40.74 -2.08 9.39
N GLU A 38 40.46 -1.79 8.13
CA GLU A 38 39.13 -1.61 7.54
C GLU A 38 38.16 -2.74 7.92
N GLN A 39 37.01 -2.37 8.50
CA GLN A 39 35.75 -3.06 8.26
C GLN A 39 34.69 -1.99 8.09
N THR A 40 34.57 -1.56 6.83
CA THR A 40 33.41 -0.84 6.32
C THR A 40 32.18 -1.69 6.61
N GLU A 41 31.41 -1.34 7.63
CA GLU A 41 30.01 -1.74 7.68
C GLU A 41 29.36 -1.15 6.44
N ALA A 42 29.23 -1.99 5.42
CA ALA A 42 28.31 -1.76 4.33
C ALA A 42 26.92 -1.71 4.95
N LYS A 43 26.53 -0.50 5.37
CA LYS A 43 25.13 -0.09 5.40
C LYS A 43 24.64 -0.39 4.00
N GLU A 44 23.96 -1.52 3.85
CA GLU A 44 23.19 -1.86 2.66
C GLU A 44 22.28 -0.68 2.41
N THR A 45 22.76 0.22 1.56
CA THR A 45 21.93 1.15 0.86
C THR A 45 21.02 0.22 0.09
N LYS A 46 19.77 0.11 0.55
CA LYS A 46 18.66 -0.44 -0.22
C LYS A 46 18.61 0.42 -1.46
N THR A 47 19.46 0.11 -2.44
CA THR A 47 19.44 0.67 -3.76
C THR A 47 18.02 0.40 -4.18
N THR A 48 17.23 1.46 -4.20
CA THR A 48 15.90 1.44 -4.78
C THR A 48 16.17 1.37 -6.28
N GLU A 49 16.70 0.23 -6.72
CA GLU A 49 16.73 -0.12 -8.12
C GLU A 49 15.27 -0.10 -8.50
N LYS A 50 14.88 0.95 -9.23
CA LYS A 50 13.62 1.04 -9.94
C LYS A 50 13.38 -0.35 -10.53
N PRO A 51 12.34 -1.09 -10.08
CA PRO A 51 12.14 -2.44 -10.56
C PRO A 51 12.04 -2.36 -12.09
N ALA A 52 12.86 -3.14 -12.78
CA ALA A 52 12.74 -3.30 -14.21
C ALA A 52 11.25 -3.55 -14.52
N SER A 53 10.69 -2.84 -15.51
CA SER A 53 9.28 -2.95 -15.89
C SER A 53 8.92 -4.42 -16.04
N LYS A 54 8.23 -4.96 -15.03
CA LYS A 54 7.82 -6.35 -14.98
C LYS A 54 6.32 -6.32 -15.13
N LYS A 55 5.87 -6.66 -16.34
CA LYS A 55 4.47 -6.90 -16.61
C LYS A 55 3.91 -7.86 -15.56
N ALA A 56 2.76 -7.52 -14.99
CA ALA A 56 2.07 -8.42 -14.06
C ALA A 56 1.68 -9.72 -14.78
N THR A 57 1.87 -10.84 -14.10
CA THR A 57 1.55 -12.19 -14.60
C THR A 57 0.49 -12.88 -13.75
N SER A 58 0.28 -12.42 -12.51
CA SER A 58 -0.69 -12.99 -11.58
C SER A 58 -1.23 -11.94 -10.61
N LEU A 59 -2.36 -12.23 -9.96
CA LEU A 59 -2.90 -11.39 -8.88
C LEU A 59 -1.92 -11.25 -7.70
N ASN A 60 -1.06 -12.25 -7.46
CA ASN A 60 -0.06 -12.21 -6.40
C ASN A 60 1.06 -11.19 -6.67
N ASP A 61 1.29 -10.83 -7.93
CA ASP A 61 2.26 -9.76 -8.26
C ASP A 61 1.79 -8.40 -7.72
N PHE A 62 0.48 -8.14 -7.70
CA PHE A 62 -0.09 -6.93 -7.11
C PHE A 62 0.04 -6.92 -5.59
N LYS A 63 -0.22 -8.06 -4.94
CA LYS A 63 0.02 -8.21 -3.50
C LYS A 63 1.48 -7.88 -3.16
N LYS A 64 2.42 -8.51 -3.85
CA LYS A 64 3.86 -8.29 -3.63
C LYS A 64 4.25 -6.85 -3.88
N ALA A 65 3.74 -6.22 -4.93
CA ALA A 65 4.00 -4.82 -5.22
C ALA A 65 3.52 -3.89 -4.09
N LEU A 66 2.36 -4.16 -3.49
CA LEU A 66 1.89 -3.42 -2.32
C LEU A 66 2.85 -3.60 -1.14
N GLU A 67 3.21 -4.84 -0.82
CA GLU A 67 4.12 -5.17 0.29
C GLU A 67 5.51 -4.54 0.10
N ASP A 68 6.09 -4.63 -1.09
CA ASP A 68 7.39 -4.07 -1.44
C ASP A 68 7.42 -2.53 -1.34
N ASN A 69 6.27 -1.88 -1.53
CA ASN A 69 6.06 -0.44 -1.38
C ASN A 69 5.57 -0.02 0.03
N GLY A 70 5.64 -0.96 0.98
CA GLY A 70 5.43 -0.70 2.41
C GLY A 70 3.97 -0.68 2.84
N PHE A 71 3.07 -1.31 2.09
CA PHE A 71 1.72 -1.60 2.55
C PHE A 71 1.69 -2.92 3.32
N THR A 72 1.00 -2.93 4.46
CA THR A 72 0.64 -4.17 5.15
C THR A 72 -0.70 -4.65 4.60
N ILE A 73 -0.81 -5.94 4.27
CA ILE A 73 -2.08 -6.56 3.89
C ILE A 73 -2.66 -7.24 5.13
N GLU A 74 -3.80 -6.75 5.62
CA GLU A 74 -4.49 -7.36 6.78
C GLU A 74 -5.27 -8.60 6.39
N HIS A 75 -5.99 -8.50 5.27
CA HIS A 75 -6.84 -9.56 4.76
C HIS A 75 -6.70 -9.72 3.26
N GLU A 76 -6.65 -10.97 2.84
CA GLU A 76 -6.72 -11.39 1.44
C GLU A 76 -8.02 -12.16 1.25
N GLN A 77 -8.83 -11.76 0.28
CA GLN A 77 -10.14 -12.35 0.05
C GLN A 77 -10.36 -12.64 -1.44
N GLU A 78 -10.78 -13.87 -1.75
CA GLU A 78 -11.28 -14.19 -3.08
C GLU A 78 -12.58 -13.42 -3.37
N LYS A 79 -12.69 -12.84 -4.55
CA LYS A 79 -13.85 -12.04 -4.96
C LYS A 79 -14.73 -12.85 -5.90
N SER A 80 -16.02 -12.53 -5.95
CA SER A 80 -16.97 -13.15 -6.88
C SER A 80 -16.75 -12.66 -8.33
N PHE A 81 -15.63 -13.06 -8.93
CA PHE A 81 -15.16 -12.59 -10.24
C PHE A 81 -16.08 -12.99 -11.40
N SER A 82 -16.78 -14.12 -11.31
CA SER A 82 -17.66 -14.59 -12.37
C SER A 82 -18.83 -13.64 -12.65
N LEU A 83 -19.31 -12.90 -11.64
CA LEU A 83 -20.40 -11.93 -11.79
C LEU A 83 -20.03 -10.77 -12.72
N ILE A 84 -18.75 -10.45 -12.78
CA ILE A 84 -18.19 -9.42 -13.63
C ILE A 84 -17.41 -10.02 -14.79
N GLN A 85 -17.63 -11.30 -15.12
CA GLN A 85 -17.02 -12.00 -16.25
C GLN A 85 -15.48 -11.96 -16.25
N ALA A 86 -14.85 -11.86 -15.09
CA ALA A 86 -13.41 -12.03 -14.92
C ALA A 86 -13.06 -13.52 -14.81
N GLU A 87 -11.78 -13.88 -15.03
CA GLU A 87 -11.24 -15.23 -14.84
C GLU A 87 -10.91 -15.51 -13.36
N ASP A 88 -10.45 -14.49 -12.65
CA ASP A 88 -10.02 -14.55 -11.26
C ASP A 88 -10.17 -13.15 -10.62
N GLY A 89 -10.28 -13.08 -9.30
CA GLY A 89 -10.44 -11.84 -8.57
C GLY A 89 -10.05 -11.96 -7.10
N LYS A 90 -9.29 -10.98 -6.62
CA LYS A 90 -8.81 -10.95 -5.23
C LYS A 90 -8.82 -9.53 -4.68
N GLY A 91 -9.23 -9.40 -3.42
CA GLY A 91 -9.21 -8.18 -2.65
C GLY A 91 -8.10 -8.21 -1.59
N PHE A 92 -7.42 -7.09 -1.42
CA PHE A 92 -6.40 -6.88 -0.41
C PHE A 92 -6.83 -5.71 0.48
N THR A 93 -7.21 -6.01 1.72
CA THR A 93 -7.61 -4.99 2.72
C THR A 93 -6.37 -4.46 3.43
N LEU A 94 -6.29 -3.14 3.52
CA LEU A 94 -5.23 -2.39 4.18
C LEU A 94 -5.67 -1.92 5.58
N PRO A 95 -4.74 -1.56 6.48
CA PRO A 95 -5.06 -1.15 7.86
C PRO A 95 -5.95 0.09 8.00
N ASP A 96 -6.03 0.93 6.97
CA ASP A 96 -6.93 2.08 6.94
C ASP A 96 -8.38 1.69 6.54
N GLY A 97 -8.65 0.39 6.36
CA GLY A 97 -9.94 -0.13 5.92
C GLY A 97 -10.18 0.02 4.41
N SER A 98 -9.22 0.56 3.66
CA SER A 98 -9.30 0.55 2.20
C SER A 98 -9.04 -0.84 1.63
N SER A 99 -9.59 -1.10 0.45
CA SER A 99 -9.44 -2.38 -0.21
C SER A 99 -9.05 -2.18 -1.67
N VAL A 100 -7.97 -2.85 -2.06
CA VAL A 100 -7.51 -2.94 -3.44
C VAL A 100 -8.03 -4.24 -4.03
N GLU A 101 -8.99 -4.15 -4.93
CA GLU A 101 -9.53 -5.29 -5.66
C GLU A 101 -8.87 -5.39 -7.03
N VAL A 102 -8.38 -6.58 -7.36
CA VAL A 102 -7.72 -6.87 -8.63
C VAL A 102 -8.43 -8.01 -9.31
N TYR A 103 -8.79 -7.82 -10.57
CA TYR A 103 -9.51 -8.79 -11.39
C TYR A 103 -8.75 -9.08 -12.68
N GLN A 104 -8.58 -10.36 -13.00
CA GLN A 104 -7.95 -10.80 -14.24
C GLN A 104 -9.01 -11.08 -15.30
N TYR A 105 -8.78 -10.64 -16.54
CA TYR A 105 -9.68 -10.90 -17.66
C TYR A 105 -8.98 -11.63 -18.80
N GLU A 106 -9.75 -12.43 -19.53
CA GLU A 106 -9.35 -12.87 -20.87
C GLU A 106 -9.22 -11.66 -21.81
N LYS A 107 -8.19 -11.67 -22.67
CA LYS A 107 -7.95 -10.56 -23.62
C LYS A 107 -9.11 -10.35 -24.59
N GLY A 108 -9.80 -11.41 -24.97
CA GLY A 108 -10.93 -11.42 -25.92
C GLY A 108 -12.29 -11.13 -25.28
N ASN A 109 -12.35 -10.91 -23.96
CA ASN A 109 -13.60 -10.73 -23.25
C ASN A 109 -14.28 -9.40 -23.64
N PRO A 110 -15.55 -9.41 -24.13
CA PRO A 110 -16.23 -8.20 -24.58
C PRO A 110 -16.59 -7.24 -23.42
N TYR A 111 -16.80 -7.78 -22.22
CA TYR A 111 -17.04 -6.96 -21.03
C TYR A 111 -15.75 -6.23 -20.60
N PHE A 112 -14.60 -6.92 -20.67
CA PHE A 112 -13.30 -6.26 -20.47
C PHE A 112 -13.04 -5.15 -21.49
N ALA A 113 -13.44 -5.32 -22.75
CA ALA A 113 -13.35 -4.26 -23.75
C ALA A 113 -14.16 -3.01 -23.35
N SER A 114 -15.33 -3.21 -22.76
CA SER A 114 -16.18 -2.12 -22.25
C SER A 114 -15.53 -1.41 -21.06
N ILE A 115 -15.00 -2.17 -20.08
CA ILE A 115 -14.24 -1.61 -18.95
C ILE A 115 -13.04 -0.79 -19.42
N LYS A 116 -12.30 -1.27 -20.43
CA LYS A 116 -11.15 -0.54 -21.00
C LYS A 116 -11.54 0.80 -21.61
N LYS A 117 -12.70 0.86 -22.25
CA LYS A 117 -13.26 2.07 -22.87
C LYS A 117 -13.74 3.05 -21.81
N ASP A 118 -14.53 2.56 -20.86
CA ASP A 118 -15.26 3.42 -19.92
C ASP A 118 -14.43 3.75 -18.66
N LYS A 119 -13.33 3.02 -18.44
CA LYS A 119 -12.46 3.11 -17.25
C LYS A 119 -13.23 2.96 -15.94
N LYS A 120 -14.28 2.15 -15.99
CA LYS A 120 -15.17 1.86 -14.86
C LYS A 120 -15.54 0.39 -14.78
N LEU A 121 -15.78 -0.05 -13.56
CA LEU A 121 -16.37 -1.35 -13.22
C LEU A 121 -17.42 -1.10 -12.14
N LEU A 122 -18.68 -1.52 -12.37
CA LEU A 122 -19.78 -1.27 -11.42
C LEU A 122 -19.91 0.21 -11.02
N ASP A 123 -19.80 1.10 -12.01
CA ASP A 123 -19.76 2.57 -11.86
C ASP A 123 -18.60 3.16 -11.04
N GLN A 124 -17.70 2.31 -10.52
CA GLN A 124 -16.50 2.72 -9.81
C GLN A 124 -15.33 2.92 -10.78
N PRO A 125 -14.48 3.94 -10.56
CA PRO A 125 -13.29 4.15 -11.38
C PRO A 125 -12.27 3.03 -11.18
N VAL A 126 -11.63 2.63 -12.29
CA VAL A 126 -10.60 1.57 -12.26
C VAL A 126 -9.36 1.97 -13.02
N THR A 127 -8.23 1.36 -12.65
CA THR A 127 -6.96 1.43 -13.39
C THR A 127 -6.69 0.08 -14.05
N ILE A 128 -6.10 0.07 -15.23
CA ILE A 128 -5.90 -1.15 -16.02
C ILE A 128 -4.40 -1.36 -16.25
N TYR A 129 -3.93 -2.56 -15.94
CA TYR A 129 -2.54 -3.00 -16.11
C TYR A 129 -2.54 -4.31 -16.91
N GLY A 130 -2.15 -4.28 -18.18
CA GLY A 130 -2.31 -5.42 -19.07
C GLY A 130 -3.77 -5.90 -19.17
N ASN A 131 -4.04 -7.14 -18.73
CA ASN A 131 -5.38 -7.73 -18.63
C ASN A 131 -5.94 -7.74 -17.20
N PHE A 132 -5.34 -6.97 -16.29
CA PHE A 132 -5.80 -6.80 -14.92
C PHE A 132 -6.53 -5.47 -14.76
N VAL A 133 -7.63 -5.50 -14.02
CA VAL A 133 -8.41 -4.32 -13.61
C VAL A 133 -8.24 -4.15 -12.11
N VAL A 134 -7.77 -2.97 -11.70
CA VAL A 134 -7.56 -2.59 -10.31
C VAL A 134 -8.58 -1.55 -9.89
N MET A 135 -9.30 -1.83 -8.82
CA MET A 135 -10.31 -0.96 -8.22
C MET A 135 -9.96 -0.70 -6.75
N ILE A 136 -10.10 0.55 -6.31
CA ILE A 136 -9.94 0.93 -4.90
C ILE A 136 -11.33 1.30 -4.39
N VAL A 137 -11.93 0.42 -3.58
CA VAL A 137 -13.37 0.48 -3.27
C VAL A 137 -13.72 1.56 -2.26
N ASN A 138 -12.87 1.75 -1.25
CA ASN A 138 -13.05 2.79 -0.23
C ASN A 138 -12.06 3.94 -0.46
N PRO A 139 -12.48 5.20 -0.31
CA PRO A 139 -11.57 6.34 -0.36
C PRO A 139 -10.42 6.19 0.63
N THR A 140 -9.22 6.55 0.20
CA THR A 140 -8.01 6.56 1.02
C THR A 140 -7.07 7.65 0.53
N ASP A 141 -6.39 8.32 1.47
CA ASP A 141 -5.33 9.27 1.16
C ASP A 141 -4.10 8.59 0.52
N SER A 142 -4.00 7.26 0.64
CA SER A 142 -2.92 6.44 0.07
C SER A 142 -3.16 6.04 -1.38
N LYS A 143 -4.25 6.49 -2.03
CA LYS A 143 -4.63 6.09 -3.39
C LYS A 143 -3.46 6.20 -4.38
N ASP A 144 -2.79 7.35 -4.41
CA ASP A 144 -1.70 7.57 -5.38
C ASP A 144 -0.51 6.67 -5.08
N LYS A 145 -0.18 6.46 -3.80
CA LYS A 145 0.89 5.55 -3.38
C LYS A 145 0.57 4.08 -3.74
N ILE A 146 -0.70 3.67 -3.64
CA ILE A 146 -1.17 2.35 -4.08
C ILE A 146 -0.93 2.19 -5.59
N LEU A 147 -1.40 3.14 -6.40
CA LEU A 147 -1.24 3.07 -7.85
C LEU A 147 0.23 3.17 -8.29
N ASP A 148 1.03 3.94 -7.56
CA ASP A 148 2.48 4.04 -7.75
C ASP A 148 3.20 2.70 -7.55
N SER A 149 2.67 1.84 -6.68
CA SER A 149 3.21 0.50 -6.43
C SER A 149 3.16 -0.39 -7.67
N PHE A 150 2.24 -0.11 -8.60
CA PHE A 150 2.01 -0.90 -9.81
C PHE A 150 2.65 -0.27 -11.07
N LYS A 151 3.39 0.84 -10.93
CA LYS A 151 4.10 1.44 -12.07
C LYS A 151 5.04 0.42 -12.70
N GLY A 152 4.94 0.21 -14.01
CA GLY A 152 5.75 -0.76 -14.75
C GLY A 152 5.06 -2.09 -15.01
N PHE A 153 3.83 -2.29 -14.52
CA PHE A 153 3.01 -3.48 -14.79
C PHE A 153 2.25 -3.44 -16.12
N GLU A 154 2.39 -2.36 -16.91
CA GLU A 154 1.71 -2.16 -18.20
C GLU A 154 1.94 -3.26 -19.25
#